data_AF-A0A3M8GBG9-F1
#
_entry.id   AF-A0A3M8GBG9-F1
#
_cell.length_a   1.000
_cell.length_b   1.000
_cell.length_c   1.000
_cell.angle_alpha   90.00
_cell.angle_beta   90.00
_cell.angle_gamma   90.00
#
_symmetry.space_group_name_H-M   'P 1'
#
loop_
_entity.id
_entity.type
_entity.pdbx_description
1 polymer ?
#
loop_
_entity_poly.entity_id
_entity_poly.type
_entity_poly.pdbx_seq_one_letter_code
_entity_poly.pdbx_strand_id
1 'polypeptide(L)'
;MTLCLQGQNSTLLQNINPRAKELKHSLNTTGDSILLSSDKMIYKVDIFNSEYEKSFSGNKYQLKIPLHDIPLGRFVVLAKLDAKLIAISLLRNRPYEEPRQALTMSRPSIESNPGKSSIQPVKIKKAIKGYWIVKIINGRLGSKRIRQMANKAEVEKFISVNEKEQNTRSGQHNKLTVWEVYNVDEFKKEIHSNKDYTKSISSVNFNVIPYYDTTVGRTSAL
;
A
#
# COMPACT_ATOMS: atom_id res chain seq x y z
N MET A 1 -15.94 -24.51 14.38
CA MET A 1 -16.13 -23.27 15.15
C MET A 1 -14.89 -22.41 14.92
N THR A 2 -14.99 -21.37 14.09
CA THR A 2 -13.83 -20.53 13.70
C THR A 2 -13.77 -19.33 14.63
N LEU A 3 -12.72 -19.24 15.44
CA LEU A 3 -12.49 -18.08 16.31
C LEU A 3 -11.85 -16.95 15.50
N CYS A 4 -12.63 -15.90 15.23
CA CYS A 4 -12.15 -14.66 14.63
C CYS A 4 -11.77 -13.68 15.74
N LEU A 5 -10.48 -13.40 15.94
CA LEU A 5 -10.03 -12.26 16.74
C LEU A 5 -10.06 -11.02 15.84
N GLN A 6 -11.05 -10.15 16.04
CA GLN A 6 -11.19 -8.89 15.32
C GLN A 6 -10.28 -7.83 15.95
N GLY A 7 -9.15 -7.52 15.29
CA GLY A 7 -8.55 -6.19 15.38
C GLY A 7 -9.31 -5.28 14.41
N GLN A 8 -9.71 -4.08 14.84
CA GLN A 8 -10.66 -3.21 14.12
C GLN A 8 -10.25 -2.83 12.67
N ASN A 9 -9.02 -3.17 12.23
CA ASN A 9 -8.46 -2.79 10.92
C ASN A 9 -7.93 -3.97 10.06
N SER A 10 -7.61 -5.12 10.68
CA SER A 10 -7.03 -6.29 10.00
C SER A 10 -7.59 -7.59 10.57
N THR A 11 -7.74 -8.61 9.73
CA THR A 11 -8.18 -9.95 10.13
C THR A 11 -7.11 -10.97 9.76
N LEU A 12 -6.63 -11.73 10.75
CA LEU A 12 -5.69 -12.82 10.54
C LEU A 12 -6.43 -14.14 10.76
N LEU A 13 -6.53 -14.96 9.71
CA LEU A 13 -7.26 -16.23 9.80
C LEU A 13 -6.43 -17.24 10.60
N GLN A 14 -7.06 -17.86 11.59
CA GLN A 14 -6.41 -18.89 12.39
C GLN A 14 -6.12 -20.13 11.53
N ASN A 15 -4.93 -20.70 11.72
CA ASN A 15 -4.53 -21.89 11.01
C ASN A 15 -5.10 -23.11 11.76
N ILE A 16 -6.11 -23.73 11.16
CA ILE A 16 -6.77 -24.91 11.74
C ILE A 16 -6.06 -26.23 11.41
N ASN A 17 -4.94 -26.20 10.68
CA ASN A 17 -4.20 -27.40 10.29
C ASN A 17 -3.52 -28.04 11.52
N PRO A 18 -3.92 -29.26 11.94
CA PRO A 18 -3.35 -29.91 13.11
C PRO A 18 -1.86 -30.24 12.97
N ARG A 19 -1.32 -30.29 11.73
CA ARG A 19 0.10 -30.52 11.44
C ARG A 19 0.97 -29.26 11.57
N ALA A 20 0.33 -28.10 11.76
CA ALA A 20 0.96 -26.78 11.85
C ALA A 20 0.70 -26.07 13.20
N LYS A 21 0.25 -26.81 14.23
CA LYS A 21 -0.03 -26.30 15.59
C LYS A 21 1.17 -25.64 16.28
N GLU A 22 2.38 -25.97 15.82
CA GLU A 22 3.64 -25.45 16.35
C GLU A 22 3.85 -23.97 16.05
N LEU A 23 3.16 -23.39 15.06
CA LEU A 23 3.18 -21.95 14.78
C LEU A 23 1.91 -21.29 15.32
N LYS A 24 2.05 -20.58 16.42
CA LYS A 24 1.02 -19.72 17.00
C LYS A 24 1.10 -18.35 16.35
N HIS A 25 -0.04 -17.81 15.97
CA HIS A 25 -0.13 -16.47 15.40
C HIS A 25 -1.33 -15.72 15.92
N SER A 26 -1.12 -14.43 16.15
CA SER A 26 -2.16 -13.50 16.52
C SER A 26 -1.86 -12.12 15.96
N LEU A 27 -2.87 -11.27 15.94
CA LEU A 27 -2.65 -9.84 15.88
C LEU A 27 -2.38 -9.33 17.30
N ASN A 28 -1.61 -8.25 17.41
CA ASN A 28 -1.53 -7.54 18.69
C ASN A 28 -2.84 -6.80 19.00
N THR A 29 -2.97 -6.27 20.22
CA THR A 29 -4.19 -5.63 20.72
C THR A 29 -4.71 -4.49 19.83
N THR A 30 -3.80 -3.77 19.16
CA THR A 30 -4.10 -2.66 18.23
C THR A 30 -4.35 -3.13 16.79
N GLY A 31 -4.06 -4.38 16.45
CA GLY A 31 -4.22 -4.92 15.10
C GLY A 31 -3.22 -4.40 14.07
N ASP A 32 -2.12 -3.82 14.52
CA ASP A 32 -1.10 -3.17 13.68
C ASP A 32 0.14 -4.05 13.42
N SER A 33 0.26 -5.17 14.13
CA SER A 33 1.40 -6.09 14.01
C SER A 33 0.93 -7.54 14.09
N ILE A 34 1.54 -8.42 13.28
CA ILE A 34 1.41 -9.87 13.44
C ILE A 34 2.44 -10.32 14.47
N LEU A 35 1.99 -11.08 15.45
CA LEU A 35 2.83 -11.79 16.41
C LEU A 35 2.89 -13.25 15.98
N LEU A 36 4.09 -13.72 15.63
CA LEU A 36 4.37 -15.12 15.34
C LEU A 36 5.22 -15.69 16.47
N SER A 37 4.80 -16.83 17.01
CA SER A 37 5.54 -17.59 18.01
C SER A 37 5.54 -19.05 17.61
N SER A 38 6.71 -19.66 17.61
CA SER A 38 6.87 -21.04 17.20
C SER A 38 7.76 -21.81 18.18
N ASP A 39 7.43 -23.08 18.39
CA ASP A 39 8.26 -24.00 19.17
C ASP A 39 9.57 -24.34 18.43
N LYS A 40 9.62 -24.08 17.11
CA LYS A 40 10.79 -24.24 16.24
C LYS A 40 11.26 -22.91 15.66
N MET A 41 12.50 -22.87 15.21
CA MET A 41 13.11 -21.68 14.63
C MET A 41 12.37 -21.25 13.35
N ILE A 42 12.00 -19.97 13.30
CA ILE A 42 11.45 -19.32 12.11
C ILE A 42 12.64 -18.70 11.37
N TYR A 43 12.90 -19.15 10.15
CA TYR A 43 14.01 -18.66 9.33
C TYR A 43 13.61 -17.44 8.52
N LYS A 44 12.42 -17.52 7.92
CA LYS A 44 11.91 -16.52 7.00
C LYS A 44 10.40 -16.48 7.06
N VAL A 45 9.84 -15.28 6.93
CA VAL A 45 8.40 -15.08 6.73
C VAL A 45 8.20 -14.19 5.52
N ASP A 46 7.43 -14.68 4.56
CA ASP A 46 7.08 -13.95 3.35
C ASP A 46 5.61 -13.53 3.42
N ILE A 47 5.33 -12.27 3.12
CA ILE A 47 3.97 -11.75 3.00
C ILE A 47 3.79 -11.32 1.56
N PHE A 48 2.90 -12.00 0.85
CA PHE A 48 2.73 -11.74 -0.58
C PHE A 48 1.28 -11.86 -1.06
N ASN A 49 1.03 -11.21 -2.17
CA ASN A 49 -0.13 -11.41 -3.03
C ASN A 49 0.30 -11.23 -4.49
N SER A 50 -0.63 -11.06 -5.42
CA SER A 50 -0.31 -10.86 -6.84
C SER A 50 0.46 -9.56 -7.15
N GLU A 51 0.51 -8.60 -6.23
CA GLU A 51 0.97 -7.23 -6.46
C GLU A 51 1.99 -6.73 -5.43
N TYR A 52 2.25 -7.50 -4.38
CA TYR A 52 3.09 -7.15 -3.24
C TYR A 52 3.82 -8.39 -2.73
N GLU A 53 5.09 -8.22 -2.36
CA GLU A 53 5.87 -9.23 -1.65
C GLU A 53 6.82 -8.53 -0.68
N LYS A 54 6.88 -9.01 0.56
CA LYS A 54 7.84 -8.55 1.56
C LYS A 54 8.32 -9.73 2.40
N SER A 55 9.64 -9.84 2.54
CA SER A 55 10.30 -10.88 3.31
C SER A 55 10.84 -10.35 4.63
N PHE A 56 10.67 -11.14 5.68
CA PHE A 56 11.21 -10.89 7.02
C PHE A 56 12.06 -12.10 7.40
N SER A 57 13.39 -11.91 7.41
CA SER A 57 14.36 -12.94 7.77
C SER A 57 14.93 -12.65 9.14
N GLY A 58 15.23 -13.70 9.89
CA GLY A 58 15.81 -13.58 11.22
C GLY A 58 15.49 -14.82 12.00
N ASN A 59 16.48 -15.70 12.11
CA ASN A 59 16.46 -16.96 12.85
C ASN A 59 15.98 -16.75 14.30
N LYS A 60 14.66 -16.77 14.51
CA LYS A 60 14.02 -16.40 15.77
C LYS A 60 12.86 -17.34 16.06
N TYR A 61 12.60 -17.60 17.34
CA TYR A 61 11.42 -18.36 17.78
C TYR A 61 10.17 -17.47 17.92
N GLN A 62 10.38 -16.15 18.00
CA GLN A 62 9.33 -15.14 18.07
C GLN A 62 9.63 -14.00 17.11
N LEU A 63 8.63 -13.59 16.35
CA LEU A 63 8.75 -12.52 15.37
C LEU A 63 7.53 -11.60 15.43
N LYS A 64 7.80 -10.31 15.57
CA LYS A 64 6.80 -9.25 15.44
C LYS A 64 6.94 -8.62 14.06
N ILE A 65 5.91 -8.74 13.23
CA ILE A 65 5.88 -8.18 11.89
C ILE A 65 4.96 -6.97 11.87
N PRO A 66 5.49 -5.74 11.67
CA PRO A 66 4.65 -4.56 11.55
C PRO A 66 3.83 -4.60 10.25
N LEU A 67 2.56 -4.23 10.35
CA LEU A 67 1.63 -4.16 9.21
C LEU A 67 1.56 -2.78 8.56
N HIS A 68 2.24 -1.77 9.09
CA HIS A 68 2.15 -0.38 8.60
C HIS A 68 2.48 -0.26 7.09
N ASP A 69 3.49 -0.97 6.62
CA ASP A 69 3.97 -0.91 5.23
C ASP A 69 3.30 -1.94 4.30
N ILE A 70 2.34 -2.73 4.81
CA ILE A 70 1.63 -3.74 4.02
C ILE A 70 0.37 -3.09 3.46
N PRO A 71 0.14 -3.09 2.13
CA PRO A 71 -1.03 -2.44 1.57
C PRO A 71 -2.34 -3.11 2.02
N LEU A 72 -3.47 -2.52 1.66
CA LEU A 72 -4.77 -3.15 1.87
C LEU A 72 -4.95 -4.31 0.89
N GLY A 73 -5.71 -5.32 1.30
CA GLY A 73 -5.97 -6.48 0.47
C GLY A 73 -5.81 -7.82 1.19
N ARG A 74 -5.84 -8.88 0.39
CA ARG A 74 -5.65 -10.27 0.84
C ARG A 74 -4.22 -10.69 0.58
N PHE A 75 -3.58 -11.24 1.59
CA PHE A 75 -2.20 -11.69 1.55
C PHE A 75 -2.09 -13.11 2.08
N VAL A 76 -1.11 -13.83 1.55
CA VAL A 76 -0.60 -15.06 2.11
C VAL A 76 0.65 -14.72 2.91
N VAL A 77 0.64 -15.09 4.19
CA VAL A 77 1.78 -15.05 5.09
C VAL A 77 2.35 -16.47 5.12
N LEU A 78 3.53 -16.66 4.55
CA LEU A 78 4.22 -17.93 4.46
C LEU A 78 5.42 -17.94 5.42
N ALA A 79 5.31 -18.70 6.50
CA ALA A 79 6.39 -18.88 7.46
C ALA A 79 7.20 -20.15 7.13
N LYS A 80 8.51 -19.98 6.98
CA LYS A 80 9.49 -21.06 6.79
C LYS A 80 10.12 -21.42 8.13
N LEU A 81 9.77 -22.59 8.61
CA LEU A 81 10.36 -23.25 9.76
C LEU A 81 11.34 -24.32 9.25
N ASP A 82 12.10 -24.92 10.16
CA ASP A 82 13.20 -25.88 9.87
C ASP A 82 12.82 -26.99 8.89
N ALA A 83 11.62 -27.58 9.07
CA ALA A 83 11.14 -28.68 8.25
C ALA A 83 9.75 -28.43 7.61
N LYS A 84 9.18 -27.23 7.77
CA LYS A 84 7.79 -26.96 7.36
C LYS A 84 7.61 -25.55 6.80
N LEU A 85 6.73 -25.45 5.81
CA LEU A 85 6.19 -24.19 5.31
C LEU A 85 4.74 -24.10 5.76
N ILE A 86 4.42 -23.03 6.49
CA ILE A 86 3.08 -22.80 7.04
C ILE A 86 2.51 -21.53 6.42
N ALA A 87 1.37 -21.66 5.73
CA ALA A 87 0.66 -20.55 5.12
C ALA A 87 -0.51 -20.10 6.01
N ILE A 88 -0.63 -18.78 6.18
CA ILE A 88 -1.69 -18.11 6.94
C ILE A 88 -2.29 -17.01 6.06
N SER A 89 -3.60 -16.79 6.12
CA SER A 89 -4.23 -15.69 5.37
C SER A 89 -4.35 -14.43 6.22
N LEU A 90 -3.84 -13.32 5.68
CA LEU A 90 -4.00 -11.97 6.24
C LEU A 90 -4.95 -11.16 5.35
N LEU A 91 -5.94 -10.54 5.96
CA LEU A 91 -6.87 -9.63 5.31
C LEU A 91 -6.71 -8.23 5.92
N ARG A 92 -6.25 -7.26 5.13
CA ARG A 92 -6.09 -5.85 5.50
C ARG A 92 -7.29 -5.07 4.95
N ASN A 93 -8.19 -4.64 5.84
CA ASN A 93 -9.46 -4.01 5.44
C ASN A 93 -9.46 -2.49 5.60
N ARG A 94 -8.58 -1.92 6.46
CA ARG A 94 -8.48 -0.47 6.69
C ARG A 94 -7.03 -0.03 6.82
N PRO A 95 -6.68 1.18 6.35
CA PRO A 95 -5.36 1.74 6.55
C PRO A 95 -5.10 1.92 8.04
N TYR A 96 -3.83 1.80 8.45
CA TYR A 96 -3.44 2.06 9.82
C TYR A 96 -3.59 3.56 10.12
N GLU A 97 -4.42 3.91 11.10
CA GLU A 97 -4.48 5.26 11.65
C GLU A 97 -3.62 5.30 12.92
N GLU A 98 -2.67 6.24 12.99
CA GLU A 98 -1.91 6.45 14.22
C GLU A 98 -2.85 6.85 15.37
N PRO A 99 -2.63 6.36 16.62
CA PRO A 99 -3.45 6.76 17.76
C PRO A 99 -3.31 8.25 18.02
N ARG A 100 -4.43 9.00 17.94
CA ARG A 100 -4.47 10.41 18.35
C ARG A 100 -4.24 10.49 19.85
N GLN A 101 -3.09 11.01 20.28
CA GLN A 101 -2.87 11.36 21.69
C GLN A 101 -3.84 12.50 22.06
N ALA A 102 -4.64 12.29 23.09
CA ALA A 102 -5.56 13.29 23.60
C ALA A 102 -4.78 14.42 24.29
N LEU A 103 -4.83 15.63 23.72
CA LEU A 103 -4.27 16.84 24.32
C LEU A 103 -5.27 17.37 25.36
N THR A 104 -4.99 17.15 26.65
CA THR A 104 -5.68 17.84 27.75
C THR A 104 -5.25 19.31 27.74
N MET A 105 -6.20 20.19 27.45
CA MET A 105 -6.00 21.64 27.41
C MET A 105 -5.86 22.21 28.82
N SER A 106 -4.69 22.73 29.15
CA SER A 106 -4.52 23.75 30.18
C SER A 106 -3.58 24.85 29.66
N ARG A 107 -4.09 26.07 29.59
CA ARG A 107 -3.37 27.33 29.32
C ARG A 107 -3.79 28.32 30.43
N PRO A 108 -3.12 29.47 30.63
CA PRO A 108 -1.79 29.88 30.15
C PRO A 108 -0.95 30.66 31.19
N SER A 109 0.36 30.79 30.95
CA SER A 109 1.07 32.07 31.17
C SER A 109 2.32 32.15 30.28
N ILE A 110 2.57 33.36 29.80
CA ILE A 110 3.48 33.78 28.73
C ILE A 110 4.83 34.18 29.36
N GLU A 111 5.97 33.74 28.83
CA GLU A 111 7.13 34.64 28.59
C GLU A 111 8.31 34.02 27.81
N SER A 112 8.83 34.85 26.91
CA SER A 112 10.14 34.84 26.23
C SER A 112 10.51 33.70 25.24
N ASN A 113 10.58 34.12 23.98
CA ASN A 113 11.16 33.42 22.82
C ASN A 113 12.69 33.18 23.01
N PRO A 114 13.33 32.21 22.34
CA PRO A 114 13.47 32.29 20.89
C PRO A 114 13.34 30.95 20.15
N GLY A 115 12.46 30.92 19.16
CA GLY A 115 12.65 30.09 17.97
C GLY A 115 11.59 29.03 17.71
N LYS A 116 11.43 28.77 16.41
CA LYS A 116 10.59 27.73 15.76
C LYS A 116 9.10 28.06 15.65
N SER A 117 8.86 28.88 14.63
CA SER A 117 7.98 28.56 13.50
C SER A 117 6.80 27.64 13.82
N SER A 118 5.62 28.27 13.89
CA SER A 118 4.34 27.64 13.60
C SER A 118 4.44 26.83 12.32
N ILE A 119 4.27 25.51 12.38
CA ILE A 119 3.89 24.71 11.22
C ILE A 119 2.83 23.71 11.67
N GLN A 120 1.57 24.09 11.45
CA GLN A 120 0.47 23.15 11.26
C GLN A 120 0.88 22.11 10.19
N PRO A 121 0.37 20.86 10.19
CA PRO A 121 0.56 19.96 9.05
C PRO A 121 -0.20 20.52 7.84
N VAL A 122 0.40 21.48 7.16
CA VAL A 122 -0.04 22.00 5.87
C VAL A 122 0.17 20.87 4.89
N LYS A 123 -0.94 20.34 4.32
CA LYS A 123 -0.90 19.75 2.97
C LYS A 123 -0.30 20.83 2.06
N ILE A 124 1.03 20.79 1.84
CA ILE A 124 1.67 21.71 0.91
C ILE A 124 1.09 21.37 -0.45
N LYS A 125 0.26 22.25 -1.00
CA LYS A 125 -0.23 22.16 -2.39
C LYS A 125 0.99 22.32 -3.31
N LYS A 126 1.70 21.22 -3.56
CA LYS A 126 2.80 21.20 -4.53
C LYS A 126 2.21 21.51 -5.90
N ALA A 127 2.81 22.48 -6.59
CA ALA A 127 2.36 22.84 -7.93
C ALA A 127 2.53 21.63 -8.85
N ILE A 128 1.41 21.11 -9.36
CA ILE A 128 1.40 20.00 -10.31
C ILE A 128 2.08 20.47 -11.60
N LYS A 129 3.14 19.80 -12.00
CA LYS A 129 3.92 20.14 -13.21
C LYS A 129 3.51 19.29 -14.41
N GLY A 130 2.91 18.12 -14.19
CA GLY A 130 2.38 17.28 -15.25
C GLY A 130 1.77 15.99 -14.70
N TYR A 131 1.40 15.09 -15.60
CA TYR A 131 0.81 13.82 -15.25
C TYR A 131 1.55 12.68 -15.93
N TRP A 132 1.77 11.60 -15.19
CA TRP A 132 2.28 10.36 -15.73
C TRP A 132 1.13 9.42 -16.01
N ILE A 133 1.03 8.95 -17.25
CA ILE A 133 -0.03 8.05 -17.70
C ILE A 133 0.58 6.68 -17.96
N VAL A 134 -0.06 5.63 -17.42
CA VAL A 134 0.20 4.23 -17.78
C VAL A 134 -1.10 3.62 -18.30
N LYS A 135 -1.13 3.29 -19.60
CA LYS A 135 -2.23 2.57 -20.24
C LYS A 135 -1.79 1.14 -20.55
N ILE A 136 -2.56 0.16 -20.08
CA ILE A 136 -2.41 -1.26 -20.39
C ILE A 136 -3.60 -1.66 -21.23
N ILE A 137 -3.34 -2.01 -22.48
CA ILE A 137 -4.33 -2.49 -23.44
C ILE A 137 -4.25 -4.00 -23.44
N ASN A 138 -5.33 -4.67 -23.03
CA ASN A 138 -5.38 -6.13 -22.93
C ASN A 138 -6.18 -6.68 -24.11
N GLY A 139 -5.47 -7.28 -25.07
CA GLY A 139 -6.06 -7.97 -26.21
C GLY A 139 -6.08 -9.49 -26.03
N ARG A 140 -6.70 -10.20 -26.98
CA ARG A 140 -6.77 -11.68 -26.96
C ARG A 140 -5.41 -12.36 -27.13
N LEU A 141 -4.48 -11.71 -27.83
CA LEU A 141 -3.15 -12.26 -28.18
C LEU A 141 -2.02 -11.69 -27.31
N GLY A 142 -2.34 -10.81 -26.35
CA GLY A 142 -1.34 -10.22 -25.46
C GLY A 142 -1.73 -8.85 -24.94
N SER A 143 -0.87 -8.30 -24.07
CA SER A 143 -1.02 -6.99 -23.47
C SER A 143 0.01 -6.00 -24.02
N LYS A 144 -0.43 -4.78 -24.35
CA LYS A 144 0.46 -3.66 -24.69
C LYS A 144 0.45 -2.62 -23.58
N ARG A 145 1.63 -2.25 -23.08
CA ARG A 145 1.79 -1.19 -22.07
C ARG A 145 2.36 0.07 -22.72
N ILE A 146 1.67 1.18 -22.55
CA ILE A 146 2.06 2.52 -23.02
C ILE A 146 2.26 3.40 -21.81
N ARG A 147 3.36 4.15 -21.78
CA ARG A 147 3.70 5.06 -20.69
C ARG A 147 4.13 6.41 -21.26
N GLN A 148 3.53 7.50 -20.80
CA GLN A 148 3.87 8.83 -21.30
C GLN A 148 3.56 9.93 -20.28
N MET A 149 4.28 11.04 -20.40
CA MET A 149 3.91 12.29 -19.75
C MET A 149 2.78 12.97 -20.54
N ALA A 150 1.87 13.61 -19.83
CA ALA A 150 0.76 14.34 -20.41
C ALA A 150 0.44 15.61 -19.61
N ASN A 151 -0.21 16.56 -20.29
CA ASN A 151 -0.83 17.70 -19.63
C ASN A 151 -2.25 17.36 -19.14
N LYS A 152 -2.87 18.29 -18.38
CA LYS A 152 -4.21 18.06 -17.81
C LYS A 152 -5.28 17.79 -18.86
N ALA A 153 -5.27 18.55 -19.97
CA ALA A 153 -6.27 18.40 -21.03
C ALA A 153 -6.15 17.04 -21.76
N GLU A 154 -4.93 16.55 -21.95
CA GLU A 154 -4.68 15.21 -22.49
C GLU A 154 -5.14 14.12 -21.53
N VAL A 155 -4.84 14.24 -20.23
CA VAL A 155 -5.32 13.31 -19.20
C VAL A 155 -6.84 13.19 -19.21
N GLU A 156 -7.55 14.31 -19.27
CA GLU A 156 -9.01 14.30 -19.32
C GLU A 156 -9.54 13.57 -20.57
N LYS A 157 -8.88 13.74 -21.73
CA LYS A 157 -9.18 12.96 -22.93
C LYS A 157 -8.93 11.47 -22.73
N PHE A 158 -7.78 11.09 -22.14
CA PHE A 158 -7.47 9.69 -21.86
C PHE A 158 -8.48 9.04 -20.92
N ILE A 159 -8.87 9.74 -19.85
CA ILE A 159 -9.87 9.27 -18.90
C ILE A 159 -11.22 9.10 -19.60
N SER A 160 -11.69 10.11 -20.35
CA SER A 160 -12.97 10.03 -21.05
C SER A 160 -12.99 8.90 -22.09
N VAL A 161 -11.91 8.72 -22.84
CA VAL A 161 -11.78 7.60 -23.79
C VAL A 161 -11.78 6.26 -23.06
N ASN A 162 -11.03 6.13 -21.96
CA ASN A 162 -10.99 4.90 -21.18
C ASN A 162 -12.36 4.55 -20.59
N GLU A 163 -13.07 5.52 -20.00
CA GLU A 163 -14.43 5.33 -19.47
C GLU A 163 -15.40 4.81 -20.55
N LYS A 164 -15.27 5.31 -21.79
CA LYS A 164 -16.05 4.79 -22.93
C LYS A 164 -15.60 3.39 -23.34
N GLU A 165 -14.29 3.13 -23.41
CA GLU A 165 -13.71 1.83 -23.75
C GLU A 165 -14.12 0.73 -22.76
N GLN A 166 -14.26 1.05 -21.47
CA GLN A 166 -14.69 0.09 -20.44
C GLN A 166 -16.06 -0.53 -20.72
N ASN A 167 -16.93 0.18 -21.43
CA ASN A 167 -18.26 -0.31 -21.81
C ASN A 167 -18.25 -1.23 -23.04
N THR A 168 -17.08 -1.45 -23.66
CA THR A 168 -16.94 -2.29 -24.85
C THR A 168 -16.31 -3.65 -24.51
N ARG A 169 -16.72 -4.71 -25.20
CA ARG A 169 -16.16 -6.06 -25.02
C ARG A 169 -14.64 -6.13 -25.18
N SER A 170 -14.08 -5.29 -26.05
CA SER A 170 -12.63 -5.20 -26.29
C SER A 170 -11.89 -4.35 -25.25
N GLY A 171 -12.56 -3.40 -24.60
CA GLY A 171 -11.94 -2.41 -23.72
C GLY A 171 -12.17 -2.63 -22.22
N GLN A 172 -13.13 -3.48 -21.82
CA GLN A 172 -13.45 -3.78 -20.42
C GLN A 172 -12.28 -4.33 -19.57
N HIS A 173 -11.22 -4.81 -20.22
CA HIS A 173 -10.02 -5.31 -19.54
C HIS A 173 -8.86 -4.32 -19.62
N ASN A 174 -9.00 -3.19 -20.33
CA ASN A 174 -7.97 -2.17 -20.38
C ASN A 174 -7.83 -1.51 -19.01
N LYS A 175 -6.60 -1.17 -18.63
CA LYS A 175 -6.32 -0.43 -17.40
C LYS A 175 -5.65 0.89 -17.74
N LEU A 176 -6.10 1.95 -17.10
CA LEU A 176 -5.51 3.28 -17.14
C LEU A 176 -5.27 3.74 -15.71
N THR A 177 -4.01 4.10 -15.43
CA THR A 177 -3.61 4.71 -14.16
C THR A 177 -2.86 6.01 -14.45
N VAL A 178 -3.19 7.05 -13.69
CA VAL A 178 -2.64 8.41 -13.85
C VAL A 178 -2.12 8.90 -12.51
N TRP A 179 -0.90 9.42 -12.48
CA TRP A 179 -0.29 10.03 -11.29
C TRP A 179 -0.01 11.52 -11.53
N GLU A 180 -0.18 12.35 -10.50
CA GLU A 180 0.26 13.75 -10.53
C GLU A 180 1.77 13.82 -10.28
N VAL A 181 2.49 14.56 -11.10
CA VAL A 181 3.94 14.72 -10.99
C VAL A 181 4.26 16.17 -10.59
N TYR A 182 5.04 16.31 -9.53
CA TYR A 182 5.47 17.59 -8.96
C TYR A 182 6.86 18.01 -9.45
N ASN A 183 7.75 17.06 -9.71
CA ASN A 183 9.08 17.29 -10.29
C ASN A 183 9.30 16.34 -11.47
N VAL A 184 9.16 16.85 -12.69
CA VAL A 184 9.18 16.04 -13.92
C VAL A 184 10.57 15.48 -14.22
N ASP A 185 11.62 16.25 -13.99
CA ASP A 185 12.98 15.86 -14.37
C ASP A 185 13.50 14.74 -13.47
N GLU A 186 13.36 14.89 -12.14
CA GLU A 186 13.72 13.83 -11.19
C GLU A 186 12.80 12.61 -11.34
N PHE A 187 11.50 12.82 -11.58
CA PHE A 187 10.60 11.71 -11.85
C PHE A 187 11.01 10.90 -13.09
N LYS A 188 11.42 11.57 -14.18
CA LYS A 188 11.91 10.90 -15.38
C LYS A 188 13.19 10.12 -15.10
N LYS A 189 14.14 10.66 -14.35
CA LYS A 189 15.37 9.93 -14.00
C LYS A 189 15.05 8.65 -13.24
N GLU A 190 14.26 8.77 -12.17
CA GLU A 190 13.90 7.66 -11.31
C GLU A 190 13.09 6.57 -12.04
N ILE A 191 12.18 6.95 -12.95
CA ILE A 191 11.37 5.96 -13.67
C ILE A 191 12.14 5.22 -14.77
N HIS A 192 13.22 5.80 -15.30
CA HIS A 192 14.14 5.11 -16.21
C HIS A 192 15.06 4.15 -15.45
N SER A 193 15.51 4.55 -14.25
CA SER A 193 16.33 3.72 -13.37
C SER A 193 15.53 2.57 -12.73
N ASN A 194 14.29 2.83 -12.33
CA ASN A 194 13.41 1.87 -11.69
C ASN A 194 12.05 1.81 -12.39
N LYS A 195 11.80 0.69 -13.09
CA LYS A 195 10.55 0.47 -13.82
C LYS A 195 9.30 0.42 -12.93
N ASP A 196 9.47 0.19 -11.63
CA ASP A 196 8.43 0.13 -10.60
C ASP A 196 8.38 1.38 -9.71
N TYR A 197 9.07 2.47 -10.07
CA TYR A 197 9.12 3.72 -9.29
C TYR A 197 7.72 4.30 -8.97
N THR A 198 6.73 4.10 -9.83
CA THR A 198 5.34 4.51 -9.59
C THR A 198 4.62 3.72 -8.49
N LYS A 199 5.23 2.62 -8.00
CA LYS A 199 4.74 1.82 -6.87
C LYS A 199 5.40 2.22 -5.54
N SER A 200 6.18 3.30 -5.53
CA SER A 200 6.83 3.81 -4.32
C SER A 200 5.80 4.24 -3.28
N ILE A 201 6.07 3.92 -2.01
CA ILE A 201 5.18 4.21 -0.87
C ILE A 201 5.20 5.70 -0.49
N SER A 202 6.29 6.40 -0.82
CA SER A 202 6.44 7.84 -0.64
C SER A 202 7.27 8.39 -1.78
N SER A 203 6.92 9.57 -2.28
CA SER A 203 7.74 10.30 -3.22
C SER A 203 7.59 11.80 -3.03
N VAL A 204 8.72 12.50 -3.13
CA VAL A 204 8.71 13.97 -3.19
C VAL A 204 8.29 14.44 -4.58
N ASN A 205 8.52 13.60 -5.60
CA ASN A 205 8.48 13.95 -7.02
C ASN A 205 7.11 13.71 -7.67
N PHE A 206 6.28 12.85 -7.12
CA PHE A 206 4.93 12.57 -7.63
C PHE A 206 3.97 12.19 -6.50
N ASN A 207 2.67 12.26 -6.77
CA ASN A 207 1.62 11.79 -5.88
C ASN A 207 1.57 10.26 -5.94
N VAL A 208 1.88 9.59 -4.83
CA VAL A 208 1.84 8.12 -4.76
C VAL A 208 0.41 7.57 -4.89
N ILE A 209 -0.60 8.39 -4.57
CA ILE A 209 -1.99 8.07 -4.83
C ILE A 209 -2.32 8.51 -6.26
N PRO A 210 -2.75 7.58 -7.13
CA PRO A 210 -3.09 7.94 -8.49
C PRO A 210 -4.30 8.89 -8.51
N TYR A 211 -4.19 9.90 -9.37
CA TYR A 211 -5.27 10.83 -9.71
C TYR A 211 -6.49 10.08 -10.29
N TYR A 212 -6.21 9.06 -11.10
CA TYR A 212 -7.21 8.20 -11.69
C TYR A 212 -6.67 6.77 -11.75
N ASP A 213 -7.48 5.82 -11.35
CA ASP A 213 -7.26 4.40 -11.62
C ASP A 213 -8.55 3.76 -12.12
N THR A 214 -8.47 2.92 -13.14
CA THR A 214 -9.66 2.26 -13.70
C THR A 214 -10.40 1.38 -12.69
N THR A 215 -9.70 0.84 -11.68
CA THR A 215 -10.29 0.01 -10.63
C THR A 215 -10.97 0.80 -9.51
N VAL A 216 -10.55 2.05 -9.28
CA VAL A 216 -11.00 2.89 -8.16
C VAL A 216 -11.85 4.09 -8.62
N GLY A 217 -11.71 4.53 -9.87
CA GLY A 217 -12.30 5.74 -10.43
C GLY A 217 -11.42 6.99 -10.24
N ARG A 218 -12.02 8.18 -10.33
CA ARG A 218 -11.35 9.45 -10.01
C ARG A 218 -11.22 9.59 -8.50
N THR A 219 -10.00 9.85 -8.03
CA THR A 219 -9.78 10.18 -6.62
C THR A 219 -9.97 11.70 -6.47
N SER A 220 -11.12 12.14 -5.98
CA SER A 220 -11.36 13.56 -5.71
C SER A 220 -10.40 14.04 -4.62
N ALA A 221 -9.47 14.93 -4.99
CA ALA A 221 -8.66 15.67 -4.04
C ALA A 221 -9.56 16.67 -3.29
N LEU A 222 -9.83 16.39 -2.01
CA LEU A 222 -10.31 17.35 -1.02
C LEU A 222 -9.12 18.07 -0.35
#